data_AF-A0A1Y5JP88-F1
#
_entry.id   AF-A0A1Y5JP88-F1
#
_cell.length_a   1.000
_cell.length_b   1.000
_cell.length_c   1.000
_cell.angle_alpha   90.00
_cell.angle_beta   90.00
_cell.angle_gamma   90.00
#
_symmetry.space_group_name_H-M   'P 1'
#
loop_
_entity.id
_entity.type
_entity.pdbx_description
1 polymer ?
#
loop_
_entity_poly.entity_id
_entity_poly.type
_entity_poly.pdbx_seq_one_letter_code
_entity_poly.pdbx_strand_id
1 'polypeptide(L)'
;AVNNAGSSFPSSASNAVTPSGAILGLVTPVFTEVEDANFKLGVLIEGEDFTLQEGGTVTIADRGQSHTTGNPLGNMFLNWDKTGHLLGWEFNVPESGVYRIGMKYSSSTLTSVRDLQVDGGTTYRFHYPRTLGGWSDYDQALLQDAEGNDLLFELAAGTHTIQMMNITSGLNLDYIVLHKMGDDPTDPLTSGTASLTGTQATVQAGSDLALTVGVSELEGSFTGLDVIVDYDPDVLSFDTITDGASTSLAESAIELLEPNYAVA
;
A
#
# COMPACT_ATOMS: atom_id res chain seq x y z
N ALA A 1 37.67 -28.19 19.32
CA ALA A 1 36.73 -29.04 20.05
C ALA A 1 35.71 -28.12 20.70
N VAL A 2 34.44 -28.23 20.25
CA VAL A 2 33.20 -28.06 21.03
C VAL A 2 32.90 -26.66 21.60
N ASN A 3 31.73 -26.01 21.54
CA ASN A 3 30.47 -26.03 20.78
C ASN A 3 29.66 -24.82 21.33
N ASN A 4 28.96 -24.12 20.43
CA ASN A 4 27.56 -23.65 20.46
C ASN A 4 26.88 -22.99 21.70
N ALA A 5 26.03 -22.03 21.32
CA ALA A 5 24.70 -21.68 21.84
C ALA A 5 24.56 -20.51 22.84
N GLY A 6 23.72 -19.54 22.44
CA GLY A 6 23.19 -18.52 23.36
C GLY A 6 22.56 -17.31 22.65
N SER A 7 21.47 -17.54 21.91
CA SER A 7 20.53 -16.50 21.47
C SER A 7 19.97 -15.71 22.66
N SER A 8 19.78 -14.41 22.49
CA SER A 8 18.61 -13.70 23.04
C SER A 8 18.53 -12.30 22.43
N PHE A 9 17.51 -12.10 21.60
CA PHE A 9 16.93 -10.78 21.35
C PHE A 9 16.30 -10.29 22.66
N PRO A 10 16.50 -9.03 23.07
CA PRO A 10 15.54 -8.38 23.95
C PRO A 10 14.35 -7.92 23.10
N SER A 11 13.26 -8.67 23.19
CA SER A 11 11.91 -8.15 23.08
C SER A 11 11.68 -7.12 24.19
N SER A 12 11.26 -5.91 23.86
CA SER A 12 10.14 -5.21 24.51
C SER A 12 10.10 -3.74 24.09
N ALA A 13 8.91 -3.37 23.59
CA ALA A 13 8.25 -2.08 23.73
C ALA A 13 9.10 -0.81 23.57
N SER A 14 9.05 -0.22 22.38
CA SER A 14 9.08 1.24 22.30
C SER A 14 7.65 1.75 22.28
N ASN A 15 7.14 2.11 23.46
CA ASN A 15 6.15 3.18 23.57
C ASN A 15 6.81 4.46 23.02
N ALA A 16 6.73 4.67 21.71
CA ALA A 16 6.99 5.96 21.13
C ALA A 16 5.66 6.69 21.04
N VAL A 17 5.43 7.59 21.99
CA VAL A 17 4.53 8.74 21.80
C VAL A 17 4.98 9.41 20.51
N THR A 18 4.25 9.20 19.41
CA THR A 18 4.49 9.95 18.18
C THR A 18 4.02 11.39 18.41
N PRO A 19 4.76 12.40 17.91
CA PRO A 19 4.31 13.77 18.01
C PRO A 19 2.98 13.90 17.27
N SER A 20 1.94 14.37 17.97
CA SER A 20 0.77 14.94 17.30
C SER A 20 1.27 16.02 16.33
N GLY A 21 1.04 15.82 15.02
CA GLY A 21 1.31 16.82 13.99
C GLY A 21 2.61 16.71 13.19
N ALA A 22 3.29 15.55 13.16
CA ALA A 22 4.28 15.33 12.10
C ALA A 22 3.57 15.09 10.76
N ILE A 23 3.88 15.89 9.74
CA ILE A 23 3.45 15.67 8.35
C ILE A 23 4.49 14.76 7.71
N LEU A 24 4.09 13.54 7.34
CA LEU A 24 4.89 12.71 6.45
C LEU A 24 4.76 13.25 5.02
N GLY A 25 5.84 13.17 4.24
CA GLY A 25 6.02 13.82 2.92
C GLY A 25 4.92 13.49 1.90
N LEU A 26 4.98 14.08 0.69
CA LEU A 26 3.95 13.84 -0.32
C LEU A 26 3.90 12.36 -0.72
N VAL A 27 2.75 11.75 -0.49
CA VAL A 27 2.46 10.35 -0.75
C VAL A 27 1.52 10.26 -1.96
N THR A 28 1.70 9.29 -2.87
CA THR A 28 0.86 9.15 -4.07
C THR A 28 0.09 7.81 -4.01
N PRO A 29 -1.24 7.82 -3.94
CA PRO A 29 -2.05 6.62 -4.15
C PRO A 29 -1.80 6.06 -5.54
N VAL A 30 -1.57 4.75 -5.63
CA VAL A 30 -1.44 4.05 -6.91
C VAL A 30 -2.79 3.47 -7.31
N PHE A 31 -3.13 3.60 -8.58
CA PHE A 31 -4.32 3.00 -9.17
C PHE A 31 -4.25 1.48 -9.06
N THR A 32 -5.33 0.88 -8.61
CA THR A 32 -5.46 -0.58 -8.56
C THR A 32 -6.56 -1.01 -9.52
N GLU A 33 -6.25 -1.91 -10.46
CA GLU A 33 -7.24 -2.59 -11.28
C GLU A 33 -7.89 -3.71 -10.45
N VAL A 34 -8.70 -3.33 -9.47
CA VAL A 34 -9.53 -4.25 -8.69
C VAL A 34 -10.97 -4.05 -9.11
N GLU A 35 -11.73 -5.14 -9.32
CA GLU A 35 -13.16 -5.00 -9.61
C GLU A 35 -13.85 -4.27 -8.44
N ASP A 36 -14.72 -3.31 -8.75
CA ASP A 36 -15.35 -2.44 -7.73
C ASP A 36 -16.06 -3.24 -6.64
N ALA A 37 -16.68 -4.37 -6.99
CA ALA A 37 -17.31 -5.28 -6.02
C ALA A 37 -16.33 -5.85 -4.99
N ASN A 38 -15.09 -6.18 -5.40
CA ASN A 38 -14.06 -6.73 -4.53
C ASN A 38 -13.39 -5.64 -3.70
N PHE A 39 -13.18 -4.46 -4.29
CA PHE A 39 -12.60 -3.32 -3.58
C PHE A 39 -13.45 -2.86 -2.39
N LYS A 40 -14.73 -3.25 -2.33
CA LYS A 40 -15.66 -2.89 -1.25
C LYS A 40 -15.76 -3.94 -0.15
N LEU A 41 -15.04 -5.06 -0.26
CA LEU A 41 -15.02 -6.13 0.73
C LEU A 41 -14.17 -5.70 1.94
N GLY A 42 -14.74 -4.83 2.77
CA GLY A 42 -14.08 -4.30 3.96
C GLY A 42 -15.03 -3.49 4.82
N VAL A 43 -14.46 -2.68 5.72
CA VAL A 43 -15.23 -1.66 6.44
C VAL A 43 -15.47 -0.50 5.46
N LEU A 44 -16.65 -0.47 4.86
CA LEU A 44 -17.06 0.58 3.92
C LEU A 44 -17.61 1.79 4.67
N ILE A 45 -17.18 2.98 4.25
CA ILE A 45 -17.63 4.27 4.75
C ILE A 45 -18.08 5.08 3.54
N GLU A 46 -19.38 5.33 3.42
CA GLU A 46 -19.91 6.14 2.32
C GLU A 46 -19.41 7.58 2.44
N GLY A 47 -19.05 8.19 1.32
CA GLY A 47 -18.45 9.51 1.29
C GLY A 47 -19.39 10.57 1.86
N GLU A 48 -20.68 10.49 1.54
CA GLU A 48 -21.72 11.40 2.02
C GLU A 48 -22.08 11.26 3.51
N ASP A 49 -21.67 10.17 4.17
CA ASP A 49 -21.96 9.88 5.58
C ASP A 49 -20.95 10.54 6.54
N PHE A 50 -20.34 11.67 6.13
CA PHE A 50 -19.46 12.43 7.00
C PHE A 50 -20.19 12.98 8.23
N THR A 51 -19.53 12.92 9.38
CA THR A 51 -20.03 13.41 10.67
C THR A 51 -19.49 14.80 11.02
N LEU A 52 -18.51 15.30 10.26
CA LEU A 52 -17.89 16.61 10.43
C LEU A 52 -17.70 17.31 9.09
N GLN A 53 -18.01 18.61 9.04
CA GLN A 53 -17.72 19.47 7.90
C GLN A 53 -17.41 20.90 8.36
N GLU A 54 -16.22 21.41 8.01
CA GLU A 54 -15.78 22.76 8.37
C GLU A 54 -15.05 23.46 7.21
N GLY A 55 -15.17 24.78 7.14
CA GLY A 55 -14.38 25.57 6.18
C GLY A 55 -14.87 25.50 4.73
N GLY A 56 -15.90 24.74 4.39
CA GLY A 56 -16.52 24.69 3.05
C GLY A 56 -17.85 23.94 3.04
N THR A 57 -18.34 23.63 1.84
CA THR A 57 -19.58 22.83 1.65
C THR A 57 -19.40 21.95 0.43
N VAL A 58 -19.75 20.67 0.54
CA VAL A 58 -19.81 19.72 -0.57
C VAL A 58 -21.23 19.65 -1.12
N THR A 59 -21.39 19.10 -2.32
CA THR A 59 -22.72 18.83 -2.90
C THR A 59 -22.95 17.34 -2.91
N ILE A 60 -23.96 16.86 -2.18
CA ILE A 60 -24.40 15.46 -2.26
C ILE A 60 -25.10 15.24 -3.60
N ALA A 61 -24.72 14.19 -4.32
CA ALA A 61 -25.26 13.87 -5.63
C ALA A 61 -25.55 12.37 -5.75
N ASP A 62 -26.68 12.05 -6.38
CA ASP A 62 -27.02 10.71 -6.84
C ASP A 62 -26.49 10.54 -8.27
N ARG A 63 -25.74 9.47 -8.53
CA ARG A 63 -25.21 9.15 -9.86
C ARG A 63 -25.91 7.96 -10.53
N GLY A 64 -26.91 7.34 -9.90
CA GLY A 64 -27.56 6.12 -10.39
C GLY A 64 -26.59 4.95 -10.61
N GLN A 65 -25.39 5.03 -10.02
CA GLN A 65 -24.26 4.11 -10.16
C GLN A 65 -23.51 3.91 -8.84
N SER A 66 -24.01 4.46 -7.71
CA SER A 66 -23.47 4.04 -6.43
C SER A 66 -23.95 2.62 -6.16
N HIS A 67 -22.96 1.75 -6.17
CA HIS A 67 -23.03 0.44 -5.57
C HIS A 67 -22.24 0.72 -4.28
N THR A 68 -22.77 0.63 -3.07
CA THR A 68 -22.87 -0.62 -2.30
C THR A 68 -23.48 -0.43 -0.91
N THR A 69 -23.68 -1.57 -0.24
CA THR A 69 -24.14 -1.78 1.14
C THR A 69 -25.60 -1.48 1.43
N GLY A 70 -26.52 -2.11 0.69
CA GLY A 70 -27.92 -2.22 1.14
C GLY A 70 -28.70 -0.91 1.26
N ASN A 71 -28.08 0.23 0.93
CA ASN A 71 -28.70 1.52 0.71
C ASN A 71 -29.02 1.60 -0.79
N PRO A 72 -30.30 1.52 -1.21
CA PRO A 72 -30.69 1.46 -2.62
C PRO A 72 -30.42 2.75 -3.41
N LEU A 73 -29.78 3.76 -2.80
CA LEU A 73 -29.58 5.10 -3.35
C LEU A 73 -28.19 5.69 -3.06
N GLY A 74 -27.14 4.88 -2.84
CA GLY A 74 -25.83 5.41 -2.44
C GLY A 74 -25.49 6.71 -3.19
N ASN A 75 -25.19 7.76 -2.45
CA ASN A 75 -24.82 9.02 -3.05
C ASN A 75 -23.29 9.06 -3.12
N MET A 76 -22.80 10.21 -3.52
CA MET A 76 -21.41 10.62 -3.39
C MET A 76 -21.43 12.09 -3.06
N PHE A 77 -20.28 12.67 -2.75
CA PHE A 77 -20.18 14.12 -2.75
C PHE A 77 -19.26 14.66 -3.83
N LEU A 78 -19.65 15.83 -4.33
CA LEU A 78 -18.92 16.61 -5.32
C LEU A 78 -18.48 17.94 -4.72
N ASN A 79 -17.62 18.66 -5.45
CA ASN A 79 -17.24 20.05 -5.17
C ASN A 79 -16.49 20.22 -3.84
N TRP A 80 -15.67 19.25 -3.44
CA TRP A 80 -14.74 19.44 -2.32
C TRP A 80 -13.53 20.27 -2.77
N ASP A 81 -13.77 21.52 -3.17
CA ASP A 81 -12.80 22.32 -3.94
C ASP A 81 -12.02 23.34 -3.10
N LYS A 82 -12.57 23.72 -1.95
CA LYS A 82 -12.04 24.81 -1.14
C LYS A 82 -10.86 24.32 -0.28
N THR A 83 -9.67 24.88 -0.49
CA THR A 83 -8.53 24.72 0.42
C THR A 83 -8.91 25.06 1.86
N GLY A 84 -8.48 24.22 2.80
CA GLY A 84 -8.82 24.27 4.22
C GLY A 84 -10.18 23.65 4.57
N HIS A 85 -10.94 23.14 3.60
CA HIS A 85 -12.20 22.44 3.85
C HIS A 85 -11.91 21.06 4.46
N LEU A 86 -12.34 20.89 5.71
CA LEU A 86 -12.20 19.68 6.51
C LEU A 86 -13.49 18.85 6.45
N LEU A 87 -13.34 17.54 6.22
CA LEU A 87 -14.39 16.54 6.39
C LEU A 87 -13.91 15.48 7.38
N GLY A 88 -14.84 14.85 8.10
CA GLY A 88 -14.52 13.74 8.99
C GLY A 88 -15.64 12.71 9.06
N TRP A 89 -15.26 11.46 9.33
CA TRP A 89 -16.15 10.30 9.40
C TRP A 89 -15.89 9.53 10.69
N GLU A 90 -16.95 8.96 11.27
CA GLU A 90 -16.87 7.95 12.33
C GLU A 90 -17.22 6.58 11.73
N PHE A 91 -16.48 5.55 12.12
CA PHE A 91 -16.70 4.19 11.62
C PHE A 91 -16.42 3.15 12.70
N ASN A 92 -16.93 1.93 12.50
CA ASN A 92 -16.73 0.82 13.44
C ASN A 92 -15.88 -0.29 12.81
N VAL A 93 -14.76 -0.60 13.45
CA VAL A 93 -13.90 -1.73 13.14
C VAL A 93 -14.43 -2.98 13.86
N PRO A 94 -14.80 -4.06 13.15
CA PRO A 94 -15.41 -5.24 13.76
C PRO A 94 -14.40 -6.12 14.51
N GLU A 95 -13.13 -6.11 14.11
CA GLU A 95 -12.07 -6.95 14.66
C GLU A 95 -10.75 -6.17 14.69
N SER A 96 -9.98 -6.29 15.77
CA SER A 96 -8.65 -5.68 15.81
C SER A 96 -7.74 -6.27 14.74
N GLY A 97 -6.92 -5.44 14.11
CA GLY A 97 -6.02 -5.90 13.06
C GLY A 97 -5.21 -4.78 12.41
N VAL A 98 -4.46 -5.16 11.39
CA VAL A 98 -3.76 -4.21 10.52
C VAL A 98 -4.64 -3.96 9.30
N TYR A 99 -4.83 -2.70 8.96
CA TYR A 99 -5.71 -2.27 7.88
C TYR A 99 -4.96 -1.40 6.87
N ARG A 100 -5.26 -1.57 5.59
CA ARG A 100 -4.95 -0.58 4.56
C ARG A 100 -6.21 0.20 4.18
N ILE A 101 -6.02 1.43 3.73
CA ILE A 101 -7.13 2.33 3.36
C ILE A 101 -7.16 2.47 1.84
N GLY A 102 -8.33 2.24 1.27
CA GLY A 102 -8.66 2.51 -0.13
C GLY A 102 -9.74 3.58 -0.26
N MET A 103 -9.79 4.24 -1.42
CA MET A 103 -10.81 5.22 -1.75
C MET A 103 -11.25 5.10 -3.18
N LYS A 104 -12.52 5.39 -3.44
CA LYS A 104 -13.04 5.62 -4.79
C LYS A 104 -13.36 7.09 -4.98
N TYR A 105 -12.68 7.71 -5.93
CA TYR A 105 -12.66 9.16 -6.05
C TYR A 105 -12.64 9.60 -7.52
N SER A 106 -12.95 10.87 -7.74
CA SER A 106 -12.75 11.53 -9.04
C SER A 106 -11.97 12.83 -8.87
N SER A 107 -11.02 13.07 -9.77
CA SER A 107 -10.27 14.32 -9.87
C SER A 107 -10.00 14.64 -11.32
N SER A 108 -10.40 15.81 -11.81
CA SER A 108 -9.94 16.32 -13.10
C SER A 108 -8.69 17.20 -12.98
N THR A 109 -8.10 17.29 -11.79
CA THR A 109 -6.97 18.19 -11.49
C THR A 109 -5.67 17.42 -11.26
N LEU A 110 -4.53 18.04 -11.58
CA LEU A 110 -3.21 17.45 -11.38
C LEU A 110 -2.66 17.63 -9.95
N THR A 111 -3.34 18.43 -9.13
CA THR A 111 -2.83 18.89 -7.83
C THR A 111 -3.86 18.68 -6.72
N SER A 112 -4.66 17.62 -6.80
CA SER A 112 -5.60 17.30 -5.72
C SER A 112 -4.83 16.71 -4.55
N VAL A 113 -4.76 17.41 -3.43
CA VAL A 113 -3.97 16.98 -2.26
C VAL A 113 -4.82 17.03 -0.99
N ARG A 114 -4.77 15.97 -0.18
CA ARG A 114 -5.43 15.90 1.12
C ARG A 114 -4.44 15.57 2.23
N ASP A 115 -4.61 16.19 3.38
CA ASP A 115 -4.03 15.68 4.62
C ASP A 115 -5.06 14.76 5.27
N LEU A 116 -4.64 13.58 5.73
CA LEU A 116 -5.48 12.57 6.37
C LEU A 116 -4.92 12.21 7.75
N GLN A 117 -5.83 12.03 8.71
CA GLN A 117 -5.54 11.52 10.04
C GLN A 117 -6.54 10.41 10.39
N VAL A 118 -6.04 9.38 11.07
CA VAL A 118 -6.86 8.36 11.75
C VAL A 118 -6.71 8.58 13.25
N ASP A 119 -7.84 8.66 13.97
CA ASP A 119 -7.90 8.88 15.43
C ASP A 119 -7.06 10.07 15.96
N GLY A 120 -6.97 11.14 15.15
CA GLY A 120 -6.16 12.31 15.48
C GLY A 120 -4.65 12.05 15.57
N GLY A 121 -4.19 10.92 15.03
CA GLY A 121 -2.79 10.51 15.00
C GLY A 121 -1.94 11.26 13.97
N THR A 122 -0.95 10.56 13.41
CA THR A 122 -0.03 11.10 12.39
C THR A 122 -0.79 11.67 11.20
N THR A 123 -0.32 12.81 10.68
CA THR A 123 -0.87 13.42 9.46
C THR A 123 -0.10 12.89 8.25
N TYR A 124 -0.85 12.32 7.32
CA TYR A 124 -0.33 11.83 6.04
C TYR A 124 -0.84 12.71 4.91
N ARG A 125 0.05 13.12 4.00
CA ARG A 125 -0.32 13.99 2.86
C ARG A 125 -0.38 13.19 1.57
N PHE A 126 -1.57 13.08 1.00
CA PHE A 126 -1.82 12.31 -0.23
C PHE A 126 -2.11 13.20 -1.43
N HIS A 127 -1.41 12.97 -2.53
CA HIS A 127 -1.73 13.50 -3.86
C HIS A 127 -2.63 12.53 -4.60
N TYR A 128 -3.87 12.90 -4.93
CA TYR A 128 -4.78 12.06 -5.70
C TYR A 128 -4.58 12.33 -7.20
N PRO A 129 -4.13 11.32 -7.98
CA PRO A 129 -3.93 11.46 -9.41
C PRO A 129 -5.23 11.82 -10.15
N ARG A 130 -5.08 12.49 -11.29
CA ARG A 130 -6.20 12.82 -12.18
C ARG A 130 -6.80 11.54 -12.78
N THR A 131 -8.12 11.40 -12.72
CA THR A 131 -8.87 10.34 -13.41
C THR A 131 -8.95 10.64 -14.91
N LEU A 132 -8.78 9.62 -15.76
CA LEU A 132 -8.55 9.82 -17.19
C LEU A 132 -9.77 10.43 -17.90
N GLY A 133 -10.98 10.02 -17.53
CA GLY A 133 -12.25 10.53 -18.04
C GLY A 133 -12.78 11.80 -17.34
N GLY A 134 -11.99 12.43 -16.46
CA GLY A 134 -12.35 13.68 -15.77
C GLY A 134 -13.41 13.50 -14.67
N TRP A 135 -14.20 14.54 -14.38
CA TRP A 135 -15.13 14.55 -13.23
C TRP A 135 -16.26 13.51 -13.28
N SER A 136 -16.50 12.92 -14.45
CA SER A 136 -17.43 11.81 -14.63
C SER A 136 -16.77 10.44 -14.51
N ASP A 137 -15.47 10.39 -14.25
CA ASP A 137 -14.70 9.16 -14.15
C ASP A 137 -14.15 8.98 -12.75
N TYR A 138 -14.32 7.79 -12.22
CA TYR A 138 -13.99 7.46 -10.83
C TYR A 138 -13.03 6.29 -10.83
N ASP A 139 -11.89 6.51 -10.22
CA ASP A 139 -10.87 5.49 -10.04
C ASP A 139 -10.81 5.08 -8.58
N GLN A 140 -10.19 3.93 -8.35
CA GLN A 140 -9.86 3.40 -7.04
C GLN A 140 -8.37 3.53 -6.80
N ALA A 141 -8.01 3.92 -5.58
CA ALA A 141 -6.62 3.92 -5.18
C ALA A 141 -6.47 3.50 -3.72
N LEU A 142 -5.38 2.77 -3.47
CA LEU A 142 -4.89 2.47 -2.13
C LEU A 142 -3.95 3.57 -1.67
N LEU A 143 -4.00 3.90 -0.38
CA LEU A 143 -3.03 4.80 0.22
C LEU A 143 -1.70 4.06 0.43
N GLN A 144 -0.67 4.45 -0.31
CA GLN A 144 0.66 3.82 -0.31
C GLN A 144 1.74 4.86 -0.12
N ASP A 145 2.82 4.58 0.61
CA ASP A 145 3.96 5.48 0.86
C ASP A 145 4.72 5.90 -0.43
N ALA A 146 5.81 6.68 -0.27
CA ALA A 146 6.57 7.20 -1.41
C ALA A 146 7.33 6.11 -2.18
N GLU A 147 7.54 4.96 -1.53
CA GLU A 147 8.19 3.78 -2.06
C GLU A 147 7.20 2.79 -2.71
N GLY A 148 5.89 3.08 -2.61
CA GLY A 148 4.81 2.27 -3.20
C GLY A 148 4.31 1.14 -2.29
N ASN A 149 4.65 1.14 -1.01
CA ASN A 149 4.13 0.17 -0.05
C ASN A 149 2.80 0.65 0.52
N ASP A 150 1.84 -0.26 0.73
CA ASP A 150 0.58 0.08 1.40
C ASP A 150 0.83 0.74 2.76
N LEU A 151 0.14 1.84 3.01
CA LEU A 151 0.16 2.47 4.32
C LEU A 151 -0.75 1.70 5.27
N LEU A 152 -0.15 1.15 6.32
CA LEU A 152 -0.81 0.26 7.26
C LEU A 152 -1.19 0.98 8.56
N PHE A 153 -2.37 0.65 9.07
CA PHE A 153 -2.95 1.20 10.29
C PHE A 153 -3.32 0.06 11.25
N GLU A 154 -2.75 0.06 12.45
CA GLU A 154 -3.18 -0.84 13.52
C GLU A 154 -4.44 -0.28 14.18
N LEU A 155 -5.57 -0.98 14.01
CA LEU A 155 -6.85 -0.57 14.56
C LEU A 155 -7.36 -1.63 15.55
N ALA A 156 -7.93 -1.18 16.66
CA ALA A 156 -8.62 -2.06 17.59
C ALA A 156 -10.06 -2.32 17.10
N ALA A 157 -10.71 -3.37 17.58
CA ALA A 157 -12.16 -3.48 17.43
C ALA A 157 -12.84 -2.33 18.18
N GLY A 158 -13.78 -1.64 17.53
CA GLY A 158 -14.54 -0.53 18.10
C GLY A 158 -14.66 0.68 17.17
N THR A 159 -15.01 1.82 17.76
CA THR A 159 -15.23 3.08 17.03
C THR A 159 -13.94 3.82 16.78
N HIS A 160 -13.77 4.29 15.55
CA HIS A 160 -12.61 5.03 15.05
C HIS A 160 -13.05 6.24 14.23
N THR A 161 -12.11 7.14 13.95
CA THR A 161 -12.36 8.36 13.17
C THR A 161 -11.34 8.54 12.05
N ILE A 162 -11.80 9.03 10.89
CA ILE A 162 -10.94 9.57 9.83
C ILE A 162 -11.27 11.06 9.69
N GLN A 163 -10.23 11.90 9.62
CA GLN A 163 -10.36 13.31 9.27
C GLN A 163 -9.49 13.63 8.06
N MET A 164 -10.02 14.41 7.12
CA MET A 164 -9.30 14.81 5.92
C MET A 164 -9.48 16.29 5.60
N MET A 165 -8.37 16.98 5.32
CA MET A 165 -8.35 18.39 4.96
C MET A 165 -7.96 18.58 3.50
N ASN A 166 -8.73 19.39 2.77
CA ASN A 166 -8.33 19.86 1.44
C ASN A 166 -7.12 20.78 1.54
N ILE A 167 -5.99 20.37 0.99
CA ILE A 167 -4.79 21.21 0.86
C ILE A 167 -4.84 21.98 -0.46
N THR A 168 -5.11 21.30 -1.56
CA THR A 168 -5.26 21.92 -2.87
C THR A 168 -6.29 21.20 -3.74
N SER A 169 -6.97 21.99 -4.58
CA SER A 169 -7.82 21.55 -5.70
C SER A 169 -9.02 20.64 -5.31
N GLY A 170 -9.87 20.38 -6.31
CA GLY A 170 -11.09 19.59 -6.14
C GLY A 170 -10.85 18.09 -6.05
N LEU A 171 -11.76 17.41 -5.35
CA LEU A 171 -11.89 15.95 -5.29
C LEU A 171 -13.37 15.64 -5.12
N ASN A 172 -13.90 14.67 -5.87
CA ASN A 172 -15.17 14.04 -5.54
C ASN A 172 -14.87 12.70 -4.88
N LEU A 173 -15.66 12.29 -3.91
CA LEU A 173 -15.47 11.02 -3.20
C LEU A 173 -16.78 10.24 -3.22
N ASP A 174 -16.68 8.98 -3.61
CA ASP A 174 -17.77 8.00 -3.55
C ASP A 174 -17.74 7.34 -2.16
N TYR A 175 -16.67 6.63 -1.82
CA TYR A 175 -16.51 6.00 -0.51
C TYR A 175 -15.04 5.86 -0.10
N ILE A 176 -14.85 5.58 1.20
CA ILE A 176 -13.61 5.09 1.81
C ILE A 176 -13.84 3.63 2.19
N VAL A 177 -12.82 2.80 2.06
CA VAL A 177 -12.88 1.40 2.48
C VAL A 177 -11.62 1.04 3.27
N LEU A 178 -11.78 0.27 4.34
CA LEU A 178 -10.66 -0.32 5.05
C LEU A 178 -10.64 -1.82 4.79
N HIS A 179 -9.53 -2.30 4.23
CA HIS A 179 -9.28 -3.73 4.03
C HIS A 179 -8.45 -4.24 5.19
N LYS A 180 -8.93 -5.27 5.89
CA LYS A 180 -8.15 -5.92 6.95
C LYS A 180 -7.12 -6.82 6.26
N MET A 181 -5.85 -6.54 6.52
CA MET A 181 -4.76 -7.32 5.95
C MET A 181 -4.89 -8.78 6.37
N GLY A 182 -4.88 -9.68 5.40
CA GLY A 182 -4.91 -11.14 5.61
C GLY A 182 -6.29 -11.78 5.69
N ASP A 183 -7.36 -10.99 5.55
CA ASP A 183 -8.71 -11.52 5.40
C ASP A 183 -9.07 -11.82 3.92
N ASP A 184 -8.39 -11.17 2.95
CA ASP A 184 -8.54 -11.43 1.52
C ASP A 184 -7.38 -12.30 0.99
N PRO A 185 -7.61 -13.46 0.35
CA PRO A 185 -6.54 -14.23 -0.30
C PRO A 185 -5.86 -13.51 -1.49
N THR A 186 -6.44 -12.40 -1.96
CA THR A 186 -5.87 -11.49 -2.97
C THR A 186 -5.28 -10.21 -2.37
N ASP A 187 -5.41 -9.98 -1.05
CA ASP A 187 -4.56 -9.00 -0.39
C ASP A 187 -3.12 -9.47 -0.60
N PRO A 188 -2.23 -8.63 -1.16
CA PRO A 188 -0.81 -8.87 -1.02
C PRO A 188 -0.45 -8.61 0.45
N LEU A 189 -0.80 -9.54 1.34
CA LEU A 189 0.08 -9.86 2.44
C LEU A 189 1.29 -10.61 1.85
N THR A 190 2.05 -9.98 0.95
CA THR A 190 3.40 -10.47 0.67
C THR A 190 4.30 -10.02 1.82
N SER A 191 3.97 -10.43 3.05
CA SER A 191 4.99 -10.53 4.07
C SER A 191 5.86 -11.70 3.66
N GLY A 192 7.06 -11.37 3.26
CA GLY A 192 8.09 -12.33 2.90
C GLY A 192 9.43 -11.66 3.14
N THR A 193 10.36 -12.39 3.74
CA THR A 193 11.69 -11.89 4.03
C THR A 193 12.56 -12.13 2.80
N ALA A 194 13.13 -11.06 2.23
CA ALA A 194 14.15 -11.18 1.19
C ALA A 194 15.24 -12.16 1.64
N SER A 195 15.51 -13.17 0.83
CA SER A 195 16.41 -14.26 1.17
C SER A 195 17.55 -14.34 0.16
N LEU A 196 18.76 -14.40 0.68
CA LEU A 196 19.97 -14.70 -0.06
C LEU A 196 20.67 -15.83 0.68
N THR A 197 20.76 -16.99 0.04
CA THR A 197 21.46 -18.15 0.61
C THR A 197 22.54 -18.62 -0.35
N GLY A 198 23.71 -18.98 0.20
CA GLY A 198 24.79 -19.58 -0.55
C GLY A 198 24.97 -21.04 -0.16
N THR A 199 25.46 -21.87 -1.08
CA THR A 199 25.79 -23.27 -0.79
C THR A 199 26.94 -23.41 0.21
N GLN A 200 27.73 -22.35 0.41
CA GLN A 200 28.87 -22.31 1.31
C GLN A 200 28.96 -20.96 2.03
N ALA A 201 29.30 -20.98 3.32
CA ALA A 201 29.54 -19.77 4.12
C ALA A 201 30.85 -19.04 3.78
N THR A 202 31.78 -19.74 3.11
CA THR A 202 33.06 -19.22 2.66
C THR A 202 33.45 -19.87 1.34
N VAL A 203 33.93 -19.08 0.39
CA VAL A 203 34.47 -19.56 -0.90
C VAL A 203 35.90 -19.07 -1.09
N GLN A 204 36.73 -19.87 -1.75
CA GLN A 204 38.08 -19.46 -2.14
C GLN A 204 38.00 -18.51 -3.33
N ALA A 205 38.86 -17.50 -3.38
CA ALA A 205 38.92 -16.56 -4.50
C ALA A 205 39.15 -17.31 -5.83
N GLY A 206 38.35 -16.97 -6.85
CA GLY A 206 38.37 -17.62 -8.16
C GLY A 206 37.65 -18.97 -8.23
N SER A 207 36.96 -19.39 -7.16
CA SER A 207 36.03 -20.53 -7.21
C SER A 207 34.60 -20.06 -7.50
N ASP A 208 33.82 -20.91 -8.14
CA ASP A 208 32.41 -20.64 -8.41
C ASP A 208 31.59 -20.62 -7.10
N LEU A 209 30.57 -19.76 -7.07
CA LEU A 209 29.64 -19.60 -5.96
C LEU A 209 28.20 -19.67 -6.48
N ALA A 210 27.43 -20.61 -5.96
CA ALA A 210 26.00 -20.69 -6.22
C ALA A 210 25.24 -19.91 -5.14
N LEU A 211 24.42 -18.96 -5.58
CA LEU A 211 23.53 -18.16 -4.74
C LEU A 211 22.08 -18.43 -5.12
N THR A 212 21.24 -18.67 -4.12
CA THR A 212 19.79 -18.68 -4.27
C THR A 212 19.26 -17.35 -3.74
N VAL A 213 18.62 -16.60 -4.63
CA VAL A 213 17.97 -15.33 -4.31
C VAL A 213 16.46 -15.52 -4.44
N GLY A 214 15.71 -14.97 -3.49
CA GLY A 214 14.26 -15.05 -3.55
C GLY A 214 13.62 -14.49 -2.29
N VAL A 215 12.43 -14.97 -1.97
CA VAL A 215 11.68 -14.58 -0.78
C VAL A 215 11.44 -15.82 0.08
N SER A 216 11.71 -15.69 1.38
CA SER A 216 11.44 -16.70 2.40
C SER A 216 10.25 -16.28 3.24
N GLU A 217 9.61 -17.24 3.91
CA GLU A 217 8.46 -16.97 4.80
C GLU A 217 7.32 -16.23 4.08
N LEU A 218 7.18 -16.47 2.77
CA LEU A 218 6.15 -15.84 1.97
C LEU A 218 4.77 -16.31 2.42
N GLU A 219 3.95 -15.36 2.85
CA GLU A 219 2.51 -15.56 2.98
C GLU A 219 1.82 -15.09 1.68
N GLY A 220 0.86 -15.85 1.18
CA GLY A 220 0.12 -15.52 -0.05
C GLY A 220 0.81 -15.90 -1.38
N SER A 221 0.21 -15.45 -2.48
CA SER A 221 0.66 -15.71 -3.85
C SER A 221 1.03 -14.41 -4.57
N PHE A 222 1.97 -14.47 -5.51
CA PHE A 222 2.38 -13.35 -6.37
C PHE A 222 2.42 -13.78 -7.84
N THR A 223 2.30 -12.82 -8.76
CA THR A 223 2.37 -13.05 -10.22
C THR A 223 3.71 -12.67 -10.83
N GLY A 224 4.54 -11.89 -10.12
CA GLY A 224 5.89 -11.52 -10.51
C GLY A 224 6.76 -11.21 -9.30
N LEU A 225 8.07 -11.42 -9.43
CA LEU A 225 9.06 -11.08 -8.42
C LEU A 225 10.20 -10.33 -9.10
N ASP A 226 10.32 -9.04 -8.79
CA ASP A 226 11.47 -8.24 -9.19
C ASP A 226 12.55 -8.34 -8.11
N VAL A 227 13.77 -8.72 -8.52
CA VAL A 227 14.91 -8.90 -7.62
C VAL A 227 16.02 -7.94 -8.01
N ILE A 228 16.47 -7.13 -7.05
CA ILE A 228 17.67 -6.30 -7.18
C ILE A 228 18.73 -6.88 -6.26
N VAL A 229 19.89 -7.24 -6.85
CA VAL A 229 21.05 -7.71 -6.09
C VAL A 229 22.15 -6.67 -6.19
N ASP A 230 22.42 -5.98 -5.08
CA ASP A 230 23.57 -5.11 -4.95
C ASP A 230 24.81 -5.96 -4.62
N TYR A 231 25.87 -5.84 -5.41
CA TYR A 231 27.13 -6.56 -5.22
C TYR A 231 28.35 -5.69 -5.52
N ASP A 232 29.50 -6.06 -4.96
CA ASP A 232 30.79 -5.43 -5.26
C ASP A 232 31.44 -6.15 -6.46
N PRO A 233 31.60 -5.48 -7.63
CA PRO A 233 32.16 -6.10 -8.83
C PRO A 233 33.65 -6.42 -8.72
N ASP A 234 34.38 -5.87 -7.74
CA ASP A 234 35.77 -6.24 -7.47
C ASP A 234 35.88 -7.56 -6.68
N VAL A 235 34.77 -8.02 -6.08
CA VAL A 235 34.69 -9.20 -5.21
C VAL A 235 33.91 -10.34 -5.85
N LEU A 236 32.83 -10.04 -6.56
CA LEU A 236 31.95 -11.00 -7.20
C LEU A 236 31.69 -10.60 -8.65
N SER A 237 31.78 -11.56 -9.55
CA SER A 237 31.45 -11.37 -10.97
C SER A 237 30.48 -12.45 -11.41
N PHE A 238 29.55 -12.07 -12.29
CA PHE A 238 28.66 -12.99 -12.97
C PHE A 238 29.05 -13.11 -14.43
N ASP A 239 28.79 -14.28 -15.03
CA ASP A 239 28.85 -14.39 -16.47
C ASP A 239 27.79 -13.47 -17.08
N THR A 240 28.21 -12.64 -18.03
CA THR A 240 27.35 -11.63 -18.65
C THR A 240 27.47 -11.65 -20.17
N ILE A 241 26.41 -11.22 -20.83
CA ILE A 241 26.37 -10.93 -22.26
C ILE A 241 26.29 -9.42 -22.42
N THR A 242 27.12 -8.85 -23.30
CA THR A 242 27.10 -7.42 -23.60
C THR A 242 26.54 -7.21 -25.00
N ASP A 243 25.53 -6.36 -25.13
CA ASP A 243 24.98 -5.88 -26.40
C ASP A 243 25.02 -4.35 -26.43
N GLY A 244 26.00 -3.82 -27.17
CA GLY A 244 26.27 -2.38 -27.20
C GLY A 244 26.63 -1.81 -25.82
N ALA A 245 25.76 -0.95 -25.30
CA ALA A 245 25.92 -0.33 -23.97
C ALA A 245 25.16 -1.06 -22.85
N SER A 246 24.45 -2.14 -23.18
CA SER A 246 23.70 -2.95 -22.22
C SER A 246 24.50 -4.19 -21.84
N THR A 247 24.48 -4.54 -20.56
CA THR A 247 25.05 -5.79 -20.04
C THR A 247 23.96 -6.52 -19.28
N SER A 248 23.71 -7.78 -19.66
CA SER A 248 22.76 -8.67 -19.00
C SER A 248 23.50 -9.89 -18.45
N LEU A 249 22.91 -10.59 -17.48
CA LEU A 249 23.39 -11.91 -17.10
C LEU A 249 23.34 -12.86 -18.30
N ALA A 250 24.37 -13.69 -18.44
CA ALA A 250 24.35 -14.79 -19.40
C ALA A 250 23.35 -15.85 -18.93
N GLU A 251 22.77 -16.60 -19.87
CA GLU A 251 21.87 -17.72 -19.52
C GLU A 251 22.57 -18.77 -18.66
N SER A 252 23.90 -18.91 -18.78
CA SER A 252 24.72 -19.77 -17.91
C SER A 252 24.81 -19.29 -16.45
N ALA A 253 24.58 -18.01 -16.20
CA ALA A 253 24.55 -17.44 -14.84
C ALA A 253 23.17 -17.60 -14.16
N ILE A 254 22.16 -18.06 -14.90
CA ILE A 254 20.78 -18.20 -14.42
C ILE A 254 20.37 -19.67 -14.54
N GLU A 255 20.33 -20.37 -13.40
CA GLU A 255 19.60 -21.64 -13.34
C GLU A 255 18.13 -21.33 -12.98
N LEU A 256 17.23 -21.52 -13.94
CA LEU A 256 15.78 -21.32 -13.76
C LEU A 256 15.23 -22.28 -12.68
N LEU A 257 14.47 -21.71 -11.74
CA LEU A 257 13.71 -22.40 -10.70
C LEU A 257 12.59 -23.28 -11.31
N GLU A 258 12.91 -24.49 -11.74
CA GLU A 258 11.92 -25.57 -11.91
C GLU A 258 12.41 -26.77 -11.08
N PRO A 259 11.95 -26.93 -9.81
CA PRO A 259 10.61 -27.48 -9.55
C PRO A 259 9.97 -27.08 -8.20
N ASN A 260 10.46 -26.06 -7.48
CA ASN A 260 10.00 -25.78 -6.10
C ASN A 260 8.75 -24.90 -6.00
N TYR A 261 8.28 -24.31 -7.10
CA TYR A 261 6.99 -23.64 -7.16
C TYR A 261 6.00 -24.56 -7.87
N ALA A 262 5.16 -25.24 -7.10
CA ALA A 262 3.94 -25.80 -7.65
C ALA A 262 3.01 -24.63 -7.97
N VAL A 263 2.99 -24.20 -9.24
CA VAL A 263 1.92 -23.33 -9.74
C VAL A 263 0.65 -24.18 -9.75
N ALA A 264 -0.24 -23.93 -8.78
CA ALA A 264 -1.58 -24.51 -8.73
C ALA A 264 -2.54 -23.69 -9.58
#